data_AF-A0A8T7EP49-F1
#
_entry.id   AF-A0A8T7EP49-F1
#
_cell.length_a   1.000
_cell.length_b   1.000
_cell.length_c   1.000
_cell.angle_alpha   90.00
_cell.angle_beta   90.00
_cell.angle_gamma   90.00
#
_symmetry.space_group_name_H-M   'P 1'
#
loop_
_entity.id
_entity.type
_entity.pdbx_description
1 polymer ?
#
loop_
_entity_poly.entity_id
_entity_poly.type
_entity_poly.pdbx_seq_one_letter_code
_entity_poly.pdbx_strand_id
1 'polypeptide(L)'
;MDESAQPTAVLVVGEPATGTLGDQMPGAVYAFEAQSGDEISLAVYATSGNLDTYLRVINPSGVLIAENDDASVSTSNSVVEHLQIQDAGTYRVELERFRGESGNTAGNYVLILTAGDAAPYDVSILNEGELQVDVAQFNTIDSTFPMRAYWFEGRQGTTVTITMTALDGNLDPYLETVRAER
;
A
#
# COMPACT_ATOMS: atom_id res chain seq x y z
N MET A 1 -10.19 -26.47 -12.89
CA MET A 1 -9.64 -26.81 -11.56
C MET A 1 -9.34 -25.48 -10.93
N ASP A 2 -10.11 -25.12 -9.92
CA ASP A 2 -9.98 -23.84 -9.22
C ASP A 2 -8.86 -24.01 -8.18
N GLU A 3 -7.61 -23.77 -8.60
CA GLU A 3 -6.53 -23.55 -7.65
C GLU A 3 -6.70 -22.13 -7.12
N SER A 4 -7.50 -22.00 -6.05
CA SER A 4 -7.41 -20.82 -5.20
C SER A 4 -5.95 -20.71 -4.75
N ALA A 5 -5.24 -19.76 -5.36
CA ALA A 5 -3.83 -19.54 -5.09
C ALA A 5 -3.66 -19.35 -3.58
N GLN A 6 -2.81 -20.17 -2.98
CA GLN A 6 -2.57 -20.12 -1.55
C GLN A 6 -1.91 -18.78 -1.19
N PRO A 7 -2.22 -18.19 -0.02
CA PRO A 7 -1.56 -16.97 0.43
C PRO A 7 -0.05 -17.14 0.42
N THR A 8 0.64 -16.23 -0.25
CA THR A 8 2.10 -16.19 -0.32
C THR A 8 2.71 -15.53 0.91
N ALA A 9 1.94 -14.71 1.64
CA ALA A 9 2.34 -14.09 2.91
C ALA A 9 1.13 -13.68 3.77
N VAL A 10 1.38 -13.44 5.06
CA VAL A 10 0.40 -12.89 6.01
C VAL A 10 0.62 -11.39 6.16
N LEU A 11 -0.44 -10.59 6.09
CA LEU A 11 -0.42 -9.17 6.41
C LEU A 11 -0.62 -8.96 7.90
N VAL A 12 0.16 -8.03 8.45
CA VAL A 12 0.04 -7.57 9.82
C VAL A 12 -0.30 -6.09 9.78
N VAL A 13 -1.22 -5.66 10.64
CA VAL A 13 -1.65 -4.26 10.71
C VAL A 13 -0.45 -3.35 10.95
N GLY A 14 -0.30 -2.34 10.10
CA GLY A 14 0.79 -1.36 10.16
C GLY A 14 2.13 -1.86 9.59
N GLU A 15 2.27 -3.15 9.29
CA GLU A 15 3.48 -3.67 8.66
C GLU A 15 3.32 -3.69 7.12
N PRO A 16 4.22 -3.01 6.38
CA PRO A 16 4.16 -3.02 4.93
C PRO A 16 4.56 -4.40 4.38
N ALA A 17 3.77 -4.92 3.46
CA ALA A 17 4.15 -6.04 2.61
C ALA A 17 4.65 -5.50 1.27
N THR A 18 5.73 -6.08 0.73
CA THR A 18 6.33 -5.63 -0.52
C THR A 18 6.35 -6.75 -1.55
N GLY A 19 6.40 -6.38 -2.83
CA GLY A 19 6.50 -7.34 -3.91
C GLY A 19 6.71 -6.70 -5.28
N THR A 20 6.72 -7.54 -6.31
CA THR A 20 6.82 -7.12 -7.71
C THR A 20 5.74 -7.83 -8.52
N LEU A 21 5.05 -7.09 -9.39
CA LEU A 21 4.13 -7.63 -10.39
C LEU A 21 4.65 -7.39 -11.81
N GLY A 22 4.35 -8.32 -12.71
CA GLY A 22 4.73 -8.25 -14.11
C GLY A 22 4.36 -9.53 -14.86
N ASP A 23 4.96 -9.75 -16.03
CA ASP A 23 4.54 -10.86 -16.91
C ASP A 23 4.74 -12.25 -16.32
N GLN A 24 5.77 -12.44 -15.48
CA GLN A 24 6.03 -13.73 -14.82
C GLN A 24 5.20 -13.94 -13.55
N MET A 25 4.76 -12.85 -12.92
CA MET A 25 4.00 -12.85 -11.68
C MET A 25 2.95 -11.74 -11.77
N PRO A 26 1.82 -11.99 -12.46
CA PRO A 26 0.81 -10.97 -12.72
C PRO A 26 -0.05 -10.66 -11.49
N GLY A 27 0.03 -11.48 -10.45
CA GLY A 27 -0.65 -11.25 -9.18
C GLY A 27 0.03 -11.95 -8.01
N ALA A 28 -0.36 -11.56 -6.80
CA ALA A 28 0.08 -12.12 -5.52
C ALA A 28 -1.13 -12.27 -4.58
N VAL A 29 -1.03 -13.21 -3.64
CA VAL A 29 -2.11 -13.48 -2.69
C VAL A 29 -1.59 -13.33 -1.28
N TYR A 30 -2.36 -12.64 -0.46
CA TYR A 30 -2.08 -12.41 0.94
C TYR A 30 -3.24 -12.87 1.81
N ALA A 31 -3.01 -12.99 3.11
CA ALA A 31 -4.07 -13.24 4.08
C ALA A 31 -3.91 -12.37 5.32
N PHE A 32 -5.01 -12.02 5.97
CA PHE A 32 -5.02 -11.39 7.29
C PHE A 32 -6.12 -12.00 8.16
N GLU A 33 -5.94 -11.95 9.48
CA GLU A 33 -7.00 -12.33 10.42
C GLU A 33 -7.75 -11.08 10.89
N ALA A 34 -9.06 -11.20 11.01
CA ALA A 34 -9.90 -10.14 11.56
C ALA A 34 -11.04 -10.72 12.41
N GLN A 35 -11.57 -9.90 13.31
CA GLN A 35 -12.71 -10.21 14.17
C GLN A 35 -13.97 -9.48 13.69
N SER A 36 -15.13 -10.05 13.99
CA SER A 36 -16.42 -9.39 13.71
C SER A 36 -16.49 -8.04 14.45
N GLY A 37 -16.83 -6.99 13.69
CA GLY A 37 -16.85 -5.61 14.17
C GLY A 37 -15.56 -4.83 13.96
N ASP A 38 -14.49 -5.46 13.47
CA ASP A 38 -13.31 -4.74 13.03
C ASP A 38 -13.63 -3.88 11.80
N GLU A 39 -12.96 -2.75 11.69
CA GLU A 39 -12.90 -1.94 10.48
C GLU A 39 -11.46 -1.98 9.98
N ILE A 40 -11.25 -2.34 8.71
CA ILE A 40 -9.92 -2.42 8.12
C ILE A 40 -9.85 -1.62 6.83
N SER A 41 -8.65 -1.17 6.48
CA SER A 41 -8.39 -0.61 5.15
C SER A 41 -7.12 -1.22 4.55
N LEU A 42 -7.07 -1.31 3.23
CA LEU A 42 -5.94 -1.84 2.46
C LEU A 42 -5.56 -0.83 1.38
N ALA A 43 -4.28 -0.48 1.30
CA ALA A 43 -3.75 0.41 0.27
C ALA A 43 -2.58 -0.24 -0.45
N VAL A 44 -2.56 -0.11 -1.78
CA VAL A 44 -1.42 -0.54 -2.60
C VAL A 44 -0.79 0.67 -3.28
N TYR A 45 0.53 0.78 -3.18
CA TYR A 45 1.31 1.80 -3.84
C TYR A 45 2.25 1.15 -4.84
N ALA A 46 2.09 1.47 -6.13
CA ALA A 46 3.14 1.24 -7.11
C ALA A 46 4.36 2.11 -6.75
N THR A 47 5.52 1.47 -6.59
CA THR A 47 6.79 2.14 -6.22
C THR A 47 7.79 2.16 -7.36
N SER A 48 7.50 1.48 -8.47
CA SER A 48 8.32 1.55 -9.68
C SER A 48 7.52 1.18 -10.92
N GLY A 49 8.09 1.51 -12.08
CA GLY A 49 7.52 1.15 -13.37
C GLY A 49 6.21 1.88 -13.66
N ASN A 50 5.34 1.20 -14.41
CA ASN A 50 4.02 1.69 -14.79
C ASN A 50 2.92 0.84 -14.17
N LEU A 51 3.18 0.23 -13.01
CA LEU A 51 2.26 -0.70 -12.37
C LEU A 51 0.91 -0.01 -12.13
N ASP A 52 -0.13 -0.71 -12.56
CA ASP A 52 -1.52 -0.36 -12.39
C ASP A 52 -2.12 -1.53 -11.62
N THR A 53 -2.62 -1.29 -10.42
CA THR A 53 -2.95 -2.34 -9.46
C THR A 53 -4.44 -2.66 -9.48
N TYR A 54 -4.78 -3.86 -9.05
CA TYR A 54 -6.16 -4.28 -8.84
C TYR A 54 -6.24 -5.15 -7.59
N LEU A 55 -6.94 -4.64 -6.58
CA LEU A 55 -7.06 -5.22 -5.27
C LEU A 55 -8.44 -5.85 -5.09
N ARG A 56 -8.49 -7.08 -4.57
CA ARG A 56 -9.72 -7.81 -4.22
C ARG A 56 -9.60 -8.39 -2.82
N VAL A 57 -10.69 -8.31 -2.04
CA VAL A 57 -10.78 -8.86 -0.67
C VAL A 57 -11.86 -9.93 -0.63
N ILE A 58 -11.48 -11.14 -0.21
CA ILE A 58 -12.32 -12.31 -0.15
C ILE A 58 -12.47 -12.73 1.32
N ASN A 59 -13.70 -12.93 1.76
CA ASN A 59 -14.00 -13.32 3.13
C ASN A 59 -13.67 -14.81 3.41
N PRO A 60 -13.73 -15.25 4.69
CA PRO A 60 -13.43 -16.63 5.07
C PRO A 60 -14.32 -17.69 4.40
N SER A 61 -15.50 -17.31 3.93
CA SER A 61 -16.42 -18.18 3.18
C SER A 61 -16.10 -18.26 1.68
N GLY A 62 -15.06 -17.56 1.22
CA GLY A 62 -14.66 -17.53 -0.19
C GLY A 62 -15.42 -16.53 -1.06
N VAL A 63 -16.14 -15.57 -0.46
CA VAL A 63 -16.93 -14.56 -1.17
C VAL A 63 -16.14 -13.27 -1.32
N LEU A 64 -16.10 -12.71 -2.54
CA LEU A 64 -15.57 -11.37 -2.80
C LEU A 64 -16.45 -10.32 -2.10
N ILE A 65 -15.86 -9.49 -1.24
CA ILE A 65 -16.58 -8.49 -0.45
C ILE A 65 -16.14 -7.06 -0.72
N ALA A 66 -14.97 -6.85 -1.32
CA ALA A 66 -14.50 -5.54 -1.77
C ALA A 66 -13.50 -5.69 -2.92
N GLU A 67 -13.47 -4.70 -3.81
CA GLU A 67 -12.47 -4.60 -4.87
C GLU A 67 -12.27 -3.15 -5.30
N ASN A 68 -11.08 -2.83 -5.78
CA ASN A 68 -10.74 -1.54 -6.36
C ASN A 68 -9.51 -1.68 -7.26
N ASP A 69 -9.52 -1.08 -8.44
CA ASP A 69 -8.39 -0.96 -9.36
C ASP A 69 -7.75 0.43 -9.27
N ASP A 70 -8.55 1.47 -9.46
CA ASP A 70 -8.12 2.86 -9.29
C ASP A 70 -8.78 3.49 -8.06
N ALA A 71 -7.99 4.01 -7.14
CA ALA A 71 -8.54 4.75 -6.01
C ALA A 71 -9.09 6.13 -6.40
N SER A 72 -8.61 6.70 -7.50
CA SER A 72 -9.17 7.91 -8.10
C SER A 72 -8.77 8.00 -9.56
N VAL A 73 -9.45 8.86 -10.33
CA VAL A 73 -9.13 9.10 -11.76
C VAL A 73 -7.69 9.59 -12.02
N SER A 74 -6.96 9.99 -10.98
CA SER A 74 -5.59 10.50 -11.07
C SER A 74 -4.52 9.50 -10.64
N THR A 75 -4.88 8.28 -10.21
CA THR A 75 -3.92 7.28 -9.74
C THR A 75 -4.31 5.88 -10.16
N SER A 76 -3.30 5.05 -10.45
CA SER A 76 -3.45 3.61 -10.74
C SER A 76 -3.18 2.72 -9.53
N ASN A 77 -3.17 3.33 -8.34
CA ASN A 77 -3.06 2.66 -7.06
C ASN A 77 -4.45 2.27 -6.56
N SER A 78 -4.58 1.06 -6.03
CA SER A 78 -5.84 0.53 -5.51
C SER A 78 -5.98 0.75 -4.01
N VAL A 79 -7.20 1.02 -3.57
CA VAL A 79 -7.54 1.14 -2.15
C VAL A 79 -8.89 0.52 -1.82
N VAL A 80 -8.96 -0.15 -0.68
CA VAL A 80 -10.22 -0.54 -0.02
C VAL A 80 -10.24 0.15 1.33
N GLU A 81 -11.19 1.06 1.54
CA GLU A 81 -11.28 1.87 2.76
C GLU A 81 -12.47 1.45 3.63
N HIS A 82 -12.31 1.51 4.95
CA HIS A 82 -13.36 1.33 5.96
C HIS A 82 -14.19 0.04 5.79
N LEU A 83 -13.53 -1.06 5.42
CA LEU A 83 -14.17 -2.36 5.24
C LEU A 83 -14.62 -2.92 6.60
N GLN A 84 -15.94 -3.01 6.77
CA GLN A 84 -16.56 -3.58 7.96
C GLN A 84 -16.49 -5.11 7.94
N ILE A 85 -15.85 -5.69 8.95
CA ILE A 85 -15.69 -7.13 9.11
C ILE A 85 -16.94 -7.70 9.78
N GLN A 86 -17.70 -8.51 9.05
CA GLN A 86 -18.93 -9.11 9.56
C GLN A 86 -18.68 -10.44 10.27
N ASP A 87 -17.73 -11.23 9.79
CA ASP A 87 -17.42 -12.57 10.30
C ASP A 87 -15.96 -12.64 10.74
N ALA A 88 -15.70 -13.17 11.93
CA ALA A 88 -14.32 -13.42 12.34
C ALA A 88 -13.70 -14.55 11.49
N GLY A 89 -12.43 -14.40 11.11
CA GLY A 89 -11.69 -15.44 10.41
C GLY A 89 -10.55 -14.91 9.55
N THR A 90 -10.04 -15.78 8.70
CA THR A 90 -8.96 -15.46 7.75
C THR A 90 -9.55 -14.93 6.45
N TYR A 91 -9.22 -13.69 6.14
CA TYR A 91 -9.53 -13.03 4.89
C TYR A 91 -8.39 -13.22 3.90
N ARG A 92 -8.72 -13.36 2.62
CA ARG A 92 -7.75 -13.45 1.53
C ARG A 92 -7.75 -12.14 0.75
N VAL A 93 -6.57 -11.62 0.46
CA VAL A 93 -6.36 -10.44 -0.37
C VAL A 93 -5.69 -10.90 -1.65
N GLU A 94 -6.31 -10.62 -2.78
CA GLU A 94 -5.74 -10.89 -4.10
C GLU A 94 -5.35 -9.56 -4.71
N LEU A 95 -4.06 -9.42 -5.04
CA LEU A 95 -3.50 -8.24 -5.68
C LEU A 95 -2.99 -8.63 -7.06
N GLU A 96 -3.54 -8.02 -8.10
CA GLU A 96 -3.14 -8.25 -9.49
C GLU A 96 -2.69 -6.94 -10.13
N ARG A 97 -1.96 -7.04 -11.24
CA ARG A 97 -1.85 -5.91 -12.16
C ARG A 97 -3.17 -5.77 -12.93
N PHE A 98 -3.53 -4.57 -13.37
CA PHE A 98 -4.74 -4.36 -14.17
C PHE A 98 -4.75 -5.27 -15.40
N ARG A 99 -5.87 -5.97 -15.61
CA ARG A 99 -6.06 -7.05 -16.62
C ARG A 99 -5.26 -8.34 -16.38
N GLY A 100 -4.64 -8.52 -15.21
CA GLY A 100 -4.00 -9.77 -14.79
C GLY A 100 -2.96 -10.27 -15.80
N GLU A 101 -3.07 -11.54 -16.21
CA GLU A 101 -2.14 -12.14 -17.20
C GLU A 101 -2.08 -11.36 -18.52
N SER A 102 -3.20 -10.77 -18.95
CA SER A 102 -3.29 -9.99 -20.19
C SER A 102 -2.90 -8.51 -20.03
N GLY A 103 -2.55 -8.10 -18.80
CA GLY A 103 -2.01 -6.78 -18.51
C GLY A 103 -0.64 -6.58 -19.16
N ASN A 104 -0.19 -5.32 -19.19
CA ASN A 104 1.12 -4.93 -19.69
C ASN A 104 1.82 -3.92 -18.78
N THR A 105 1.30 -3.77 -17.56
CA THR A 105 1.90 -2.96 -16.50
C THR A 105 2.79 -3.86 -15.64
N ALA A 106 3.83 -3.27 -15.06
CA ALA A 106 4.78 -3.96 -14.21
C ALA A 106 5.46 -2.97 -13.27
N GLY A 107 5.86 -3.47 -12.10
CA GLY A 107 6.53 -2.67 -11.10
C GLY A 107 6.56 -3.31 -9.73
N ASN A 108 7.28 -2.66 -8.83
CA ASN A 108 7.30 -2.98 -7.42
C ASN A 108 6.09 -2.33 -6.74
N TYR A 109 5.65 -2.91 -5.63
CA TYR A 109 4.58 -2.34 -4.82
C TYR A 109 4.84 -2.46 -3.33
N VAL A 110 4.11 -1.63 -2.58
CA VAL A 110 3.88 -1.77 -1.14
C VAL A 110 2.39 -1.95 -0.92
N LEU A 111 2.01 -2.95 -0.14
CA LEU A 111 0.66 -3.19 0.35
C LEU A 111 0.63 -2.95 1.86
N ILE A 112 -0.29 -2.12 2.33
CA ILE A 112 -0.44 -1.77 3.74
C ILE A 112 -1.85 -2.13 4.20
N LEU A 113 -1.93 -2.79 5.35
CA LEU A 113 -3.17 -3.06 6.08
C LEU A 113 -3.26 -2.12 7.30
N THR A 114 -4.35 -1.37 7.43
CA THR A 114 -4.67 -0.56 8.62
C THR A 114 -5.93 -1.04 9.31
N ALA A 115 -6.08 -0.69 10.59
CA ALA A 115 -7.27 -1.00 11.39
C ALA A 115 -7.87 0.29 11.96
N GLY A 116 -9.20 0.31 12.08
CA GLY A 116 -10.00 1.44 12.52
C GLY A 116 -10.05 2.58 11.49
N ASP A 117 -10.29 3.79 12.00
CA ASP A 117 -10.44 5.04 11.24
C ASP A 117 -9.11 5.59 10.68
N ALA A 118 -8.04 4.77 10.72
CA ALA A 118 -6.75 5.14 10.16
C ALA A 118 -6.88 5.15 8.63
N ALA A 119 -6.78 6.35 8.05
CA ALA A 119 -6.89 6.50 6.61
C ALA A 119 -5.87 5.57 5.92
N PRO A 120 -6.26 4.79 4.91
CA PRO A 120 -5.35 3.89 4.20
C PRO A 120 -4.26 4.64 3.42
N TYR A 121 -4.48 5.94 3.19
CA TYR A 121 -3.49 6.89 2.70
C TYR A 121 -2.57 7.47 3.76
N ASP A 122 -2.82 7.16 5.02
CA ASP A 122 -2.01 7.66 6.11
C ASP A 122 -0.73 6.85 6.22
N VAL A 123 0.19 7.14 5.30
CA VAL A 123 1.57 6.65 5.36
C VAL A 123 2.24 7.07 6.68
N SER A 124 1.65 7.97 7.49
CA SER A 124 2.13 8.25 8.84
C SER A 124 2.11 7.02 9.76
N ILE A 125 1.46 5.91 9.41
CA ILE A 125 1.66 4.61 10.08
C ILE A 125 3.09 4.06 9.94
N LEU A 126 3.82 4.43 8.87
CA LEU A 126 5.25 4.15 8.74
C LEU A 126 6.12 5.13 9.54
N ASN A 127 5.51 6.03 10.34
CA ASN A 127 6.08 7.19 11.05
C ASN A 127 7.59 7.13 11.33
N GLU A 128 8.40 7.65 10.42
CA GLU A 128 9.84 7.78 10.64
C GLU A 128 10.19 9.05 11.45
N GLY A 129 9.18 9.88 11.78
CA GLY A 129 9.30 11.07 12.61
C GLY A 129 9.01 12.40 11.87
N GLU A 130 9.13 13.50 12.62
CA GLU A 130 8.93 14.85 12.08
C GLU A 130 10.16 15.32 11.29
N LEU A 131 9.94 15.81 10.07
CA LEU A 131 10.93 16.61 9.34
C LEU A 131 11.00 18.01 9.95
N GLN A 132 12.12 18.29 10.61
CA GLN A 132 12.43 19.62 11.12
C GLN A 132 13.05 20.48 10.02
N VAL A 133 12.72 21.78 10.02
CA VAL A 133 13.30 22.75 9.08
C VAL A 133 14.82 22.78 9.22
N ASP A 134 15.52 22.75 8.10
CA ASP A 134 16.99 22.78 7.99
C ASP A 134 17.73 21.61 8.67
N VAL A 135 17.02 20.53 9.02
CA VAL A 135 17.61 19.30 9.56
C VAL A 135 17.49 18.17 8.55
N ALA A 136 18.62 17.64 8.10
CA ALA A 136 18.64 16.45 7.27
C ALA A 136 18.32 15.20 8.10
N GLN A 137 17.38 14.39 7.63
CA GLN A 137 17.14 13.05 8.15
C GLN A 137 17.71 12.00 7.19
N PHE A 138 18.13 10.87 7.77
CA PHE A 138 18.80 9.79 7.05
C PHE A 138 18.08 8.48 7.35
N ASN A 139 17.76 7.74 6.30
CA ASN A 139 17.17 6.42 6.41
C ASN A 139 17.50 5.61 5.14
N THR A 140 17.28 4.31 5.20
CA THR A 140 17.53 3.40 4.07
C THR A 140 16.21 3.10 3.38
N ILE A 141 16.21 3.15 2.04
CA ILE A 141 15.14 2.61 1.19
C ILE A 141 15.70 1.42 0.44
N ASP A 142 15.07 0.26 0.61
CA ASP A 142 15.51 -1.01 0.03
C ASP A 142 14.30 -1.90 -0.33
N SER A 143 14.54 -3.16 -0.72
CA SER A 143 13.47 -4.09 -1.09
C SER A 143 12.53 -4.45 0.08
N THR A 144 13.00 -4.31 1.31
CA THR A 144 12.21 -4.58 2.52
C THR A 144 11.41 -3.35 2.91
N PHE A 145 11.99 -2.17 2.72
CA PHE A 145 11.34 -0.89 2.98
C PHE A 145 11.49 0.05 1.77
N PRO A 146 10.70 -0.17 0.71
CA PRO A 146 10.81 0.60 -0.52
C PRO A 146 10.17 2.00 -0.40
N MET A 147 9.59 2.31 0.76
CA MET A 147 8.97 3.60 1.09
C MET A 147 9.29 3.99 2.53
N ARG A 148 9.46 5.30 2.74
CA ARG A 148 9.57 5.93 4.07
C ARG A 148 8.57 7.06 4.14
N ALA A 149 7.90 7.17 5.28
CA ALA A 149 6.99 8.28 5.52
C ALA A 149 7.46 9.13 6.67
N TYR A 150 7.44 10.44 6.46
CA TYR A 150 7.73 11.44 7.46
C TYR A 150 6.58 12.44 7.48
N TRP A 151 6.45 13.17 8.58
CA TRP A 151 5.45 14.22 8.70
C TRP A 151 6.11 15.58 8.95
N PHE A 152 5.40 16.66 8.65
CA PHE A 152 5.82 18.02 8.99
C PHE A 152 4.57 18.88 9.19
N GLU A 153 4.67 19.92 10.02
CA GLU A 153 3.57 20.87 10.18
C GLU A 153 3.60 21.97 9.11
N GLY A 154 2.65 21.91 8.18
CA GLY A 154 2.41 23.00 7.23
C GLY A 154 1.63 24.14 7.87
N ARG A 155 2.04 25.39 7.64
CA ARG A 155 1.25 26.59 7.96
C ARG A 155 0.63 27.17 6.72
N GLN A 156 -0.63 27.60 6.81
CA GLN A 156 -1.32 28.25 5.68
C GLN A 156 -0.50 29.42 5.13
N GLY A 157 -0.33 29.46 3.81
CA GLY A 157 0.43 30.51 3.12
C GLY A 157 1.96 30.35 3.19
N THR A 158 2.47 29.25 3.75
CA THR A 158 3.90 28.95 3.78
C THR A 158 4.26 27.97 2.67
N THR A 159 5.34 28.25 1.95
CA THR A 159 5.94 27.29 1.01
C THR A 159 6.91 26.40 1.78
N VAL A 160 6.75 25.09 1.63
CA VAL A 160 7.70 24.10 2.15
C VAL A 160 8.42 23.48 0.96
N THR A 161 9.74 23.34 1.05
CA THR A 161 10.55 22.59 0.09
C THR A 161 11.11 21.39 0.80
N ILE A 162 10.78 20.20 0.30
CA ILE A 162 11.32 18.94 0.77
C ILE A 162 12.21 18.41 -0.35
N THR A 163 13.42 18.02 -0.02
CA THR A 163 14.37 17.42 -0.97
C THR A 163 14.78 16.07 -0.44
N MET A 164 14.71 15.07 -1.32
CA MET A 164 15.19 13.73 -1.04
C MET A 164 16.39 13.46 -1.95
N THR A 165 17.47 12.90 -1.40
CA THR A 165 18.70 12.63 -2.14
C THR A 165 19.18 11.23 -1.80
N ALA A 166 19.31 10.38 -2.81
CA ALA A 166 19.99 9.10 -2.68
C ALA A 166 21.49 9.35 -2.42
N LEU A 167 22.02 8.80 -1.34
CA LEU A 167 23.42 9.00 -0.96
C LEU A 167 24.36 7.93 -1.55
N ASP A 168 23.79 6.79 -1.94
CA ASP A 168 24.50 5.66 -2.51
C ASP A 168 23.59 4.84 -3.44
N GLY A 169 24.19 3.82 -4.06
CA GLY A 169 23.48 2.87 -4.91
C GLY A 169 22.94 3.46 -6.21
N ASN A 170 21.86 2.85 -6.70
CA ASN A 170 21.15 3.21 -7.92
C ASN A 170 19.70 3.62 -7.64
N LEU A 171 19.40 4.02 -6.40
CA LEU A 171 18.07 4.48 -6.02
C LEU A 171 17.72 5.74 -6.82
N ASP A 172 16.61 5.68 -7.55
CA ASP A 172 15.96 6.85 -8.15
C ASP A 172 14.75 7.20 -7.26
N PRO A 173 14.91 8.13 -6.30
CA PRO A 173 13.89 8.36 -5.29
C PRO A 173 12.72 9.15 -5.84
N TYR A 174 11.51 8.67 -5.56
CA TYR A 174 10.27 9.42 -5.76
C TYR A 174 9.81 10.02 -4.43
N LEU A 175 9.45 11.31 -4.45
CA LEU A 175 8.94 12.03 -3.31
C LEU A 175 7.55 12.57 -3.63
N GLU A 176 6.59 12.21 -2.79
CA GLU A 176 5.22 12.70 -2.85
C GLU A 176 4.80 13.24 -1.48
N THR A 177 4.01 14.33 -1.50
CA THR A 177 3.38 14.85 -0.30
C THR A 177 1.91 14.47 -0.30
N VAL A 178 1.50 13.72 0.71
CA VAL A 178 0.08 13.46 0.98
C VAL A 178 -0.41 14.34 2.12
N ARG A 179 -1.70 14.70 2.10
CA ARG A 179 -2.32 15.38 3.23
C ARG A 179 -2.72 14.33 4.26
N ALA A 180 -2.26 14.51 5.51
CA ALA A 180 -2.83 13.78 6.62
C ALA A 180 -4.20 14.39 6.94
N GLU A 181 -5.27 13.60 6.81
CA GLU A 181 -6.55 13.97 7.39
C GLU A 181 -6.45 13.75 8.90
N ARG A 182 -6.65 14.83 9.67
CA ARG A 182 -6.74 14.79 11.14
C ARG A 182 -8.19 14.96 11.56
#